data_AF-A0AAV0MH53-F1
#
_entry.id   AF-A0AAV0MH53-F1
#
_cell.length_a   1.000
_cell.length_b   1.000
_cell.length_c   1.000
_cell.angle_alpha   90.00
_cell.angle_beta   90.00
_cell.angle_gamma   90.00
#
_symmetry.space_group_name_H-M   'P 1'
#
loop_
_entity.id
_entity.type
_entity.pdbx_description
1 polymer ?
#
loop_
_entity_poly.entity_id
_entity_poly.type
_entity_poly.pdbx_seq_one_letter_code
_entity_poly.pdbx_strand_id
1 'polypeptide(L)'
;MSRATRFIWKTFRQQNDATQRKHVTKIDFFLDIMEDGIAYSSDNDIHLSATYLGTTTSAPPRVLVASEIYHEMTHVWQWNGGGATPLGLIEGIADFIRMKAGYESTSSPVRLGEGDRGTKDTVLQPGFLGIAMV
;
A
#
# COMPACT_ATOMS: atom_id res chain seq x y z
N MET A 1 -9.25 -1.33 8.88
CA MET A 1 -9.59 -1.58 7.46
C MET A 1 -10.48 -0.50 6.84
N SER A 2 -11.77 -0.36 7.20
CA SER A 2 -12.69 0.59 6.52
C SER A 2 -12.24 2.07 6.50
N ARG A 3 -11.50 2.52 7.52
CA ARG A 3 -10.87 3.86 7.53
C ARG A 3 -9.80 4.01 6.45
N ALA A 4 -8.91 3.02 6.31
CA ALA A 4 -7.87 3.00 5.27
C ALA A 4 -8.49 2.97 3.87
N THR A 5 -9.48 2.10 3.61
CA THR A 5 -10.22 2.06 2.34
C THR A 5 -10.78 3.42 1.94
N ARG A 6 -11.51 4.10 2.84
CA ARG A 6 -12.06 5.42 2.55
C ARG A 6 -10.98 6.47 2.35
N PHE A 7 -9.89 6.39 3.13
CA PHE A 7 -8.76 7.30 2.99
C PHE A 7 -8.07 7.16 1.63
N ILE A 8 -7.86 5.93 1.18
CA ILE A 8 -7.28 5.59 -0.12
C ILE A 8 -8.17 6.11 -1.25
N TRP A 9 -9.46 5.72 -1.26
CA TRP A 9 -10.40 6.18 -2.28
C TRP A 9 -10.53 7.71 -2.31
N LYS A 10 -10.54 8.37 -1.15
CA LYS A 10 -10.55 9.84 -1.08
C LYS A 10 -9.27 10.44 -1.65
N THR A 11 -8.12 9.85 -1.34
CA THR A 11 -6.80 10.31 -1.82
C THR A 11 -6.70 10.29 -3.34
N PHE A 12 -7.24 9.25 -3.96
CA PHE A 12 -7.27 9.06 -5.42
C PHE A 12 -8.59 9.48 -6.08
N ARG A 13 -9.44 10.22 -5.36
CA ARG A 13 -10.72 10.75 -5.86
C ARG A 13 -11.69 9.68 -6.41
N GLN A 14 -11.58 8.43 -5.95
CA GLN A 14 -12.40 7.28 -6.32
C GLN A 14 -13.61 7.04 -5.38
N GLN A 15 -13.86 7.93 -4.41
CA GLN A 15 -14.90 7.73 -3.38
C GLN A 15 -16.32 7.64 -3.98
N ASN A 16 -16.61 8.43 -5.01
CA ASN A 16 -17.97 8.65 -5.51
C ASN A 16 -18.29 7.85 -6.79
N ASP A 17 -17.30 7.19 -7.39
CA ASP A 17 -17.47 6.40 -8.60
C ASP A 17 -16.99 4.96 -8.36
N ALA A 18 -17.92 4.01 -8.43
CA ALA A 18 -17.60 2.59 -8.28
C ALA A 18 -16.84 2.01 -9.48
N THR A 19 -17.01 2.58 -10.66
CA THR A 19 -16.38 2.09 -11.89
C THR A 19 -14.87 2.34 -11.91
N GLN A 20 -14.41 3.30 -11.09
CA GLN A 20 -12.99 3.63 -10.95
C GLN A 20 -12.28 2.79 -9.87
N ARG A 21 -12.95 1.81 -9.26
CA ARG A 21 -12.42 1.01 -8.15
C ARG A 21 -12.27 -0.46 -8.55
N LYS A 22 -11.21 -1.10 -8.04
CA LYS A 22 -11.05 -2.55 -8.15
C LYS A 22 -12.21 -3.20 -7.41
N HIS A 23 -12.84 -4.20 -8.03
CA HIS A 23 -13.97 -4.90 -7.42
C HIS A 23 -13.46 -5.90 -6.37
N VAL A 24 -13.49 -5.48 -5.10
CA VAL A 24 -13.11 -6.29 -3.94
C VAL A 24 -14.28 -6.30 -2.96
N THR A 25 -14.79 -7.50 -2.65
CA THR A 25 -15.97 -7.70 -1.79
C THR A 25 -15.60 -8.14 -0.38
N LYS A 26 -14.43 -8.76 -0.21
CA LYS A 26 -13.89 -9.23 1.06
C LYS A 26 -12.39 -8.96 1.13
N ILE A 27 -11.92 -8.58 2.31
CA ILE A 27 -10.51 -8.43 2.64
C ILE A 27 -10.32 -9.15 3.97
N ASP A 28 -9.50 -10.19 3.99
CA ASP A 28 -9.12 -10.86 5.23
C ASP A 28 -7.82 -10.26 5.77
N PHE A 29 -7.68 -10.31 7.09
CA PHE A 29 -6.48 -9.83 7.78
C PHE A 29 -5.99 -10.92 8.72
N PHE A 30 -4.73 -11.29 8.58
CA PHE A 30 -4.07 -12.35 9.31
C PHE A 30 -2.89 -11.80 10.11
N LEU A 31 -2.71 -12.37 11.30
CA LEU A 31 -1.54 -12.14 12.11
C LEU A 31 -0.78 -13.46 12.20
N ASP A 32 0.35 -13.52 11.50
CA ASP A 32 1.08 -14.77 11.28
C ASP A 32 2.40 -14.80 12.02
N ILE A 33 2.83 -16.00 12.41
CA ILE A 33 4.23 -16.20 12.80
C ILE A 33 5.03 -16.36 11.51
N MET A 34 5.76 -15.32 11.14
CA MET A 34 6.62 -15.28 9.96
C MET A 34 8.09 -15.27 10.41
N GLU A 35 8.93 -16.05 9.74
CA GLU A 35 10.37 -16.09 10.01
C GLU A 35 11.06 -14.82 9.49
N ASP A 36 10.65 -14.34 8.31
CA ASP A 36 11.14 -13.13 7.66
C ASP A 36 9.98 -12.24 7.19
N GLY A 37 10.26 -10.94 7.03
CA GLY A 37 9.32 -9.96 6.49
C GLY A 37 8.44 -9.25 7.54
N ILE A 38 7.89 -8.12 7.12
CA ILE A 38 7.05 -7.26 7.97
C ILE A 38 5.58 -7.58 7.71
N ALA A 39 5.13 -7.38 6.47
CA ALA A 39 3.78 -7.64 6.01
C ALA A 39 3.80 -7.94 4.51
N TYR A 40 2.71 -8.51 3.99
CA TYR A 40 2.46 -8.62 2.56
C TYR A 40 0.96 -8.72 2.27
N SER A 41 0.61 -8.43 1.02
CA SER A 41 -0.73 -8.65 0.48
C SER A 41 -0.69 -9.64 -0.68
N SER A 42 -1.63 -10.58 -0.70
CA SER A 42 -1.85 -11.50 -1.80
C SER A 42 -3.33 -11.59 -2.10
N ASP A 43 -3.73 -11.43 -3.36
CA ASP A 43 -5.12 -11.28 -3.79
C ASP A 43 -5.86 -10.13 -3.07
N ASN A 44 -6.54 -10.44 -1.96
CA ASN A 44 -7.20 -9.49 -1.07
C ASN A 44 -6.93 -9.79 0.42
N ASP A 45 -5.95 -10.64 0.69
CA ASP A 45 -5.56 -11.05 2.03
C ASP A 45 -4.34 -10.26 2.45
N ILE A 46 -4.38 -9.75 3.68
CA ILE A 46 -3.28 -8.98 4.28
C ILE A 46 -2.72 -9.81 5.42
N HIS A 47 -1.42 -10.08 5.35
CA HIS A 47 -0.68 -10.84 6.35
C HIS A 47 0.33 -9.93 7.04
N LEU A 48 0.27 -9.88 8.36
CA LEU A 48 1.20 -9.10 9.19
C LEU A 48 1.97 -10.04 10.14
N SER A 49 3.29 -9.87 10.20
CA SER A 49 4.16 -10.68 11.05
C SER A 49 3.95 -10.33 12.53
N ALA A 50 3.40 -11.28 13.29
CA ALA A 50 3.35 -11.22 14.75
C ALA A 50 4.77 -11.24 15.35
N THR A 51 5.70 -11.95 14.70
CA THR A 51 7.13 -11.96 15.07
C THR A 51 7.71 -10.55 14.99
N TYR A 52 7.43 -9.82 13.91
CA TYR A 52 7.85 -8.42 13.74
C TYR A 52 7.28 -7.55 14.86
N LEU A 53 5.96 -7.60 15.09
CA LEU A 53 5.31 -6.80 16.14
C LEU A 53 5.84 -7.10 17.55
N GLY A 54 6.25 -8.35 17.82
CA GLY A 54 6.77 -8.76 19.12
C GLY A 54 8.25 -8.43 19.35
N THR A 55 9.01 -8.15 18.29
CA THR A 55 10.47 -7.96 18.37
C THR A 55 10.92 -6.53 18.08
N THR A 56 10.16 -5.78 17.29
CA THR A 56 10.51 -4.41 16.93
C THR A 56 10.21 -3.41 18.05
N THR A 57 11.05 -2.38 18.18
CA THR A 57 10.89 -1.29 19.15
C THR A 57 10.76 0.09 18.49
N SER A 58 10.59 0.14 17.16
CA SER A 58 10.57 1.39 16.40
C SER A 58 9.33 2.26 16.69
N ALA A 59 8.20 1.64 17.03
CA ALA A 59 6.98 2.33 17.43
C ALA A 59 6.07 1.40 18.27
N PRO A 60 5.05 1.92 18.96
CA PRO A 60 4.06 1.08 19.65
C PRO A 60 3.32 0.14 18.67
N PRO A 61 2.96 -1.10 19.05
CA PRO A 61 2.33 -2.07 18.16
C PRO A 61 1.10 -1.53 17.40
N ARG A 62 0.27 -0.71 18.06
CA ARG A 62 -0.90 -0.09 17.42
C ARG A 62 -0.54 0.81 16.23
N VAL A 63 0.62 1.49 16.28
CA VAL A 63 1.10 2.39 15.24
C VAL A 63 1.66 1.59 14.09
N LEU A 64 2.40 0.51 14.39
CA LEU A 64 2.95 -0.40 13.39
C LEU A 64 1.84 -1.10 12.60
N VAL A 65 0.87 -1.69 13.31
CA VAL A 65 -0.31 -2.31 12.68
C VAL A 65 -1.04 -1.29 11.79
N ALA A 66 -1.22 -0.05 12.26
CA ALA A 66 -1.87 0.96 11.46
C ALA A 66 -1.03 1.35 10.23
N SER A 67 0.29 1.52 10.37
CA SER A 67 1.20 1.82 9.25
C SER A 67 1.09 0.76 8.15
N GLU A 68 1.25 -0.51 8.52
CA GLU A 68 1.21 -1.63 7.56
C GLU A 68 -0.19 -1.82 6.97
N ILE A 69 -1.27 -1.62 7.75
CA ILE A 69 -2.63 -1.66 7.19
C ILE A 69 -2.81 -0.61 6.09
N TYR A 70 -2.25 0.59 6.23
CA TYR A 70 -2.39 1.62 5.18
C TYR A 70 -1.54 1.29 3.94
N HIS A 71 -0.36 0.70 4.13
CA HIS A 71 0.49 0.20 3.05
C HIS A 71 -0.20 -0.93 2.27
N GLU A 72 -0.48 -2.03 2.96
CA GLU A 72 -1.02 -3.27 2.38
C GLU A 72 -2.44 -3.11 1.83
N MET A 73 -3.29 -2.31 2.49
CA MET A 73 -4.61 -1.98 1.93
C MET A 73 -4.49 -1.25 0.59
N THR A 74 -3.41 -0.48 0.37
CA THR A 74 -3.19 0.18 -0.92
C THR A 74 -2.93 -0.86 -2.00
N HIS A 75 -2.10 -1.88 -1.73
CA HIS A 75 -1.87 -3.01 -2.63
C HIS A 75 -3.17 -3.75 -2.99
N VAL A 76 -4.07 -3.96 -2.02
CA VAL A 76 -5.38 -4.58 -2.28
C VAL A 76 -6.21 -3.77 -3.28
N TRP A 77 -6.27 -2.44 -3.12
CA TRP A 77 -7.01 -1.57 -4.04
C TRP A 77 -6.25 -1.29 -5.34
N GLN A 78 -4.94 -1.54 -5.38
CA GLN A 78 -4.07 -1.41 -6.53
C GLN A 78 -4.33 -2.43 -7.63
N TRP A 79 -4.37 -1.90 -8.85
CA TRP A 79 -4.06 -2.68 -10.03
C TRP A 79 -2.55 -2.71 -10.18
N ASN A 80 -2.06 -3.79 -10.76
CA ASN A 80 -0.65 -4.01 -11.05
C ASN A 80 -0.38 -3.98 -12.57
N GLY A 81 -1.32 -3.42 -13.36
CA GLY A 81 -1.21 -3.39 -14.81
C GLY A 81 -1.07 -4.76 -15.47
N GLY A 82 -1.61 -5.82 -14.85
CA GLY A 82 -1.40 -7.20 -15.32
C GLY A 82 0.04 -7.70 -15.10
N GLY A 83 0.75 -7.12 -14.12
CA GLY A 83 2.15 -7.41 -13.81
C GLY A 83 3.16 -6.57 -14.61
N ALA A 84 2.69 -5.67 -15.49
CA ALA A 84 3.57 -4.83 -16.31
C ALA A 84 4.14 -3.61 -15.58
N THR A 85 3.55 -3.27 -14.42
CA THR A 85 3.92 -2.05 -13.69
C THR A 85 5.19 -2.27 -12.88
N PRO A 86 6.15 -1.32 -12.92
CA PRO A 86 7.35 -1.39 -12.10
C PRO A 86 7.03 -1.53 -10.62
N LEU A 87 7.65 -2.51 -9.95
CA LEU A 87 7.42 -2.80 -8.54
C LEU A 87 7.67 -1.57 -7.64
N GLY A 88 8.71 -0.78 -7.94
CA GLY A 88 9.01 0.44 -7.20
C GLY A 88 7.89 1.49 -7.25
N LEU A 89 7.09 1.54 -8.32
CA LEU A 89 5.93 2.42 -8.40
C LEU A 89 4.77 1.90 -7.54
N ILE A 90 4.54 0.58 -7.58
CA ILE A 90 3.50 -0.08 -6.77
C ILE A 90 3.77 0.18 -5.28
N GLU A 91 4.98 -0.14 -4.81
CA GLU A 91 5.42 0.09 -3.43
C GLU A 91 5.46 1.58 -3.08
N GLY A 92 5.96 2.43 -3.98
CA GLY A 92 6.04 3.87 -3.75
C GLY A 92 4.67 4.53 -3.52
N ILE A 93 3.62 4.03 -4.16
CA ILE A 93 2.25 4.51 -3.93
C ILE A 93 1.69 4.02 -2.59
N ALA A 94 1.97 2.78 -2.20
CA ALA A 94 1.62 2.26 -0.88
C ALA A 94 2.34 3.04 0.24
N ASP A 95 3.62 3.33 0.04
CA ASP A 95 4.45 4.20 0.89
C ASP A 95 3.86 5.60 1.01
N PHE A 96 3.47 6.19 -0.11
CA PHE A 96 2.81 7.49 -0.12
C PHE A 96 1.53 7.50 0.71
N ILE A 97 0.71 6.45 0.65
CA ILE A 97 -0.53 6.37 1.43
C ILE A 97 -0.25 6.27 2.93
N ARG A 98 0.67 5.41 3.38
CA ARG A 98 1.02 5.32 4.81
C ARG A 98 1.54 6.65 5.35
N MET A 99 2.44 7.31 4.60
CA MET A 99 3.00 8.61 4.99
C MET A 99 1.94 9.72 5.00
N LYS A 100 1.06 9.76 3.99
CA LYS A 100 -0.02 10.74 3.94
C LYS A 100 -1.03 10.57 5.08
N ALA A 101 -1.18 9.34 5.59
CA ALA A 101 -2.00 9.04 6.77
C ALA A 101 -1.31 9.39 8.10
N GLY A 102 -0.06 9.85 8.07
CA GLY A 102 0.72 10.25 9.24
C GLY A 102 1.51 9.12 9.88
N TYR A 103 1.72 8.01 9.18
CA TYR A 103 2.54 6.90 9.66
C TYR A 103 3.93 6.91 9.01
N GLU A 104 4.96 6.68 9.81
CA GLU A 104 6.33 6.59 9.31
C GLU A 104 6.55 5.28 8.55
N SER A 105 7.48 5.37 7.60
CA SER A 105 7.95 4.27 6.80
C SER A 105 8.82 3.33 7.67
N THR A 106 8.39 2.07 7.78
CA THR A 106 9.04 1.02 8.60
C THR A 106 10.11 0.24 7.84
N SER A 107 10.11 0.34 6.52
CA SER A 107 11.11 -0.16 5.57
C SER A 107 11.90 1.02 5.02
N SER A 108 13.14 0.83 4.57
CA SER A 108 13.90 1.91 3.92
C SER A 108 13.04 2.54 2.81
N PRO A 109 12.86 3.88 2.77
CA PRO A 109 11.98 4.51 1.82
C PRO A 109 12.40 4.11 0.42
N VAL A 110 11.48 3.55 -0.38
CA VAL A 110 11.71 3.48 -1.83
C VAL A 110 11.80 4.94 -2.26
N ARG A 111 13.00 5.38 -2.62
CA ARG A 111 13.23 6.74 -3.10
C ARG A 111 12.37 6.95 -4.34
N LEU A 112 11.32 7.75 -4.19
CA LEU A 112 10.59 8.33 -5.31
C LEU A 112 11.62 8.99 -6.24
N GLY A 113 11.86 8.39 -7.40
CA GLY A 113 12.78 8.91 -8.42
C GLY A 113 14.14 8.20 -8.53
N GLU A 114 14.44 7.17 -7.75
CA GLU A 114 15.55 6.27 -8.09
C GLU A 114 15.01 5.17 -9.00
N GLY A 115 14.73 5.57 -10.25
CA GLY A 115 14.30 4.67 -11.30
C GLY A 115 15.31 3.54 -11.44
N ASP A 116 14.84 2.31 -11.37
CA ASP A 116 15.62 1.20 -11.91
C ASP A 116 15.83 1.51 -13.40
N ARG A 117 17.06 1.36 -13.88
CA ARG A 117 17.57 1.90 -15.16
C ARG A 117 16.84 1.29 -16.36
N GLY A 118 15.61 1.72 -16.64
CA GLY A 118 14.83 1.14 -17.72
C GLY A 118 13.45 1.72 -18.01
N THR A 119 12.82 2.55 -17.16
CA THR A 119 11.50 3.11 -17.52
C THR A 119 11.36 4.58 -17.14
N LYS A 120 10.82 5.34 -18.09
CA LYS A 120 10.74 6.80 -18.11
C LYS A 120 9.84 7.31 -16.99
N ASP A 121 10.27 8.43 -16.41
CA ASP A 121 9.54 9.28 -15.50
C ASP A 121 8.06 9.40 -15.88
N THR A 122 7.19 8.68 -15.17
CA THR A 122 5.76 8.97 -15.22
C THR A 122 5.49 10.05 -14.18
N VAL A 123 5.67 11.29 -14.62
CA VAL A 123 5.17 12.48 -13.93
C VAL A 123 3.67 12.30 -13.75
N LEU A 124 3.20 12.24 -12.49
CA LEU A 124 1.78 12.28 -12.16
C LEU A 124 1.20 13.61 -12.65
N GLN A 125 0.57 13.63 -13.81
CA GLN A 125 -0.11 14.82 -14.31
C GLN A 125 -1.33 15.13 -13.44
N PRO A 126 -1.59 16.41 -13.11
CA PRO A 126 -2.75 16.81 -12.33
C PRO A 126 -4.02 16.67 -13.17
N GLY A 127 -4.63 15.49 -13.13
CA GLY A 127 -5.87 15.19 -13.85
C GLY A 127 -6.23 13.70 -13.91
N PHE A 128 -5.28 12.80 -13.68
CA PHE A 128 -5.42 11.36 -13.89
C PHE A 128 -4.83 10.57 -12.70
N LEU A 129 -5.39 10.73 -11.50
CA LEU A 129 -4.84 10.13 -10.28
C LEU A 129 -5.75 9.03 -9.74
N GLY A 130 -5.84 7.91 -10.46
CA GLY A 130 -6.51 6.71 -9.98
C GLY A 130 -5.50 5.61 -9.69
N ILE A 131 -5.73 4.84 -8.63
CA ILE A 131 -5.06 3.56 -8.44
C ILE A 131 -5.27 2.60 -9.66
N ALA A 132 -6.29 2.88 -10.49
CA ALA A 132 -6.61 2.19 -11.74
C ALA A 132 -5.60 2.33 -12.89
N MET A 133 -4.59 3.21 -12.77
CA MET A 133 -3.63 3.49 -13.85
C MET A 133 -2.27 2.84 -13.63
N VAL A 134 -2.21 1.96 -12.63
CA VAL A 134 -1.02 1.22 -12.18
C VAL A 134 -1.28 -0.26 -12.36
#